data_AF-A0A0S8JN89-F1
#
_entry.id   AF-A0A0S8JN89-F1
#
_cell.length_a   1.000
_cell.length_b   1.000
_cell.length_c   1.000
_cell.angle_alpha   90.00
_cell.angle_beta   90.00
_cell.angle_gamma   90.00
#
_symmetry.space_group_name_H-M   'P 1'
#
loop_
_entity.id
_entity.type
_entity.pdbx_description
1 polymer ?
#
loop_
_entity_poly.entity_id
_entity_poly.type
_entity_poly.pdbx_seq_one_letter_code
_entity_poly.pdbx_strand_id
1 'polypeptide(L)'
;IYGNTFIGITHYKEVWHGDYGNTGDWATAIMLIGMDRGPAEPGKYAAYIHDNQFFSNDLFFNSGWEVNMTIKLENNTFTLLKEPFAIERESRIFDVGEAFEEEVRDSRNTFIE
;
A
#
# COMPACT_ATOMS: atom_id res chain seq x y z
N ILE A 1 -8.60 -11.80 -0.29
CA ILE A 1 -9.06 -10.80 -1.28
C ILE A 1 -8.38 -11.17 -2.60
N TYR A 2 -9.15 -11.60 -3.59
CA TYR A 2 -8.60 -12.33 -4.74
C TYR A 2 -9.29 -11.99 -6.06
N GLY A 3 -8.49 -11.80 -7.12
CA GLY A 3 -8.98 -11.73 -8.50
C GLY A 3 -9.78 -10.48 -8.82
N ASN A 4 -9.50 -9.36 -8.16
CA ASN A 4 -10.22 -8.10 -8.34
C ASN A 4 -9.36 -7.05 -9.04
N THR A 5 -10.04 -6.03 -9.56
CA THR A 5 -9.42 -4.78 -9.98
C THR A 5 -9.92 -3.66 -9.08
N PHE A 6 -8.99 -2.93 -8.45
CA PHE A 6 -9.25 -1.77 -7.62
C PHE A 6 -8.65 -0.53 -8.25
N ILE A 7 -9.44 0.55 -8.33
CA ILE A 7 -9.01 1.83 -8.88
C ILE A 7 -9.31 2.90 -7.84
N GLY A 8 -8.26 3.44 -7.23
CA GLY A 8 -8.32 4.52 -6.25
C GLY A 8 -7.59 5.73 -6.79
N ILE A 9 -8.33 6.71 -7.31
CA ILE A 9 -7.77 7.96 -7.85
C ILE A 9 -8.31 9.11 -7.04
N THR A 10 -7.44 10.01 -6.64
CA THR A 10 -7.82 11.26 -6.01
C THR A 10 -7.40 12.45 -6.86
N HIS A 11 -8.05 13.58 -6.65
CA HIS A 11 -7.67 14.85 -7.25
C HIS A 11 -7.51 15.88 -6.14
N TYR A 12 -6.34 16.52 -6.07
CA TYR A 12 -6.07 17.54 -5.08
C TYR A 12 -5.97 18.91 -5.74
N LYS A 13 -6.43 19.96 -5.02
CA LYS A 13 -6.19 21.35 -5.43
C LYS A 13 -4.80 21.84 -5.01
N GLU A 14 -4.23 21.22 -3.99
CA GLU A 14 -2.95 21.57 -3.38
C GLU A 14 -2.14 20.30 -3.15
N VAL A 15 -0.82 20.39 -3.23
CA VAL A 15 0.09 19.24 -3.06
C VAL A 15 0.41 18.96 -1.59
N TRP A 16 -0.03 19.80 -0.65
CA TRP A 16 0.24 19.66 0.79
C TRP A 16 -1.01 19.92 1.66
N HIS A 17 -1.29 19.03 2.62
CA HIS A 17 -2.49 19.02 3.45
C HIS A 17 -2.16 18.76 4.94
N GLY A 18 -1.27 19.56 5.54
CA GLY A 18 -1.18 19.69 7.02
C GLY A 18 -0.61 18.50 7.80
N ASP A 19 -0.64 18.62 9.14
CA ASP A 19 0.00 17.71 10.11
C ASP A 19 -0.85 16.48 10.51
N TYR A 20 -1.76 16.04 9.63
CA TYR A 20 -2.49 14.77 9.74
C TYR A 20 -2.68 14.20 8.32
N GLY A 21 -1.84 13.24 7.94
CA GLY A 21 -1.75 12.79 6.55
C GLY A 21 -0.72 13.62 5.78
N ASN A 22 0.53 13.17 5.80
CA ASN A 22 1.56 13.72 4.93
C ASN A 22 1.10 13.49 3.48
N THR A 23 1.20 14.48 2.61
CA THR A 23 0.49 14.41 1.33
C THR A 23 0.93 13.24 0.47
N GLY A 24 -0.03 12.38 0.16
CA GLY A 24 0.16 11.08 -0.47
C GLY A 24 -0.50 9.94 0.32
N ASP A 25 -0.77 10.11 1.62
CA ASP A 25 -1.36 9.07 2.46
C ASP A 25 -2.77 8.64 2.02
N TRP A 26 -3.51 9.55 1.37
CA TRP A 26 -4.91 9.36 1.02
C TRP A 26 -5.12 8.79 -0.40
N ALA A 27 -4.11 8.84 -1.28
CA ALA A 27 -4.13 8.24 -2.62
C ALA A 27 -3.28 6.97 -2.69
N THR A 28 -3.52 6.08 -1.72
CA THR A 28 -2.92 4.75 -1.71
C THR A 28 -3.86 3.71 -2.28
N ALA A 29 -3.33 2.72 -2.99
CA ALA A 29 -4.11 1.57 -3.40
C ALA A 29 -4.57 0.73 -2.19
N ILE A 30 -3.76 0.62 -1.15
CA ILE A 30 -4.09 -0.07 0.10
C ILE A 30 -3.65 0.78 1.29
N MET A 31 -4.60 1.08 2.18
CA MET A 31 -4.34 1.67 3.49
C MET A 31 -4.45 0.59 4.57
N LEU A 32 -3.38 0.36 5.31
CA LEU A 32 -3.30 -0.59 6.41
C LEU A 32 -3.59 0.17 7.72
N ILE A 33 -4.77 -0.03 8.30
CA ILE A 33 -5.20 0.65 9.53
C ILE A 33 -5.33 -0.36 10.65
N GLY A 34 -4.63 -0.12 11.77
CA GLY A 34 -4.75 -0.93 12.98
C GLY A 34 -4.23 -2.37 12.81
N MET A 35 -3.18 -2.54 12.01
CA MET A 35 -2.54 -3.84 11.76
C MET A 35 -1.51 -4.18 12.84
N ASP A 36 -1.90 -4.03 14.11
CA ASP A 36 -1.03 -4.02 15.29
C ASP A 36 -1.24 -5.22 16.24
N ARG A 37 -2.03 -6.22 15.84
CA ARG A 37 -2.47 -7.34 16.71
C ARG A 37 -1.50 -8.52 16.77
N GLY A 38 -0.30 -8.38 16.22
CA GLY A 38 0.72 -9.40 16.23
C GLY A 38 0.48 -10.54 15.24
N PRO A 39 1.34 -11.56 15.26
CA PRO A 39 1.34 -12.60 14.25
C PRO A 39 0.11 -13.51 14.32
N ALA A 40 -0.31 -14.02 13.16
CA ALA A 40 -1.29 -15.08 13.08
C ALA A 40 -0.70 -16.45 13.47
N GLU A 41 -1.56 -17.44 13.71
CA GLU A 41 -1.11 -18.82 13.90
C GLU A 41 -0.32 -19.32 12.68
N PRO A 42 0.64 -20.26 12.86
CA PRO A 42 1.44 -20.79 11.75
C PRO A 42 0.59 -21.27 10.57
N GLY A 43 0.92 -20.78 9.37
CA GLY A 43 0.21 -21.09 8.13
C GLY A 43 -1.11 -20.33 7.93
N LYS A 44 -1.48 -19.43 8.85
CA LYS A 44 -2.63 -18.53 8.71
C LYS A 44 -2.18 -17.11 8.48
N TYR A 45 -3.11 -16.31 7.98
CA TYR A 45 -2.95 -14.88 7.74
C TYR A 45 -4.21 -14.18 8.23
N ALA A 46 -4.06 -12.97 8.79
CA ALA A 46 -5.21 -12.13 9.09
C ALA A 46 -5.91 -11.66 7.80
N ALA A 47 -5.12 -11.40 6.76
CA ALA A 47 -5.60 -11.23 5.40
C ALA A 47 -4.59 -11.78 4.40
N TYR A 48 -5.10 -12.39 3.34
CA TYR A 48 -4.32 -12.78 2.17
C TYR A 48 -4.90 -12.06 0.94
N ILE A 49 -4.08 -11.20 0.32
CA ILE A 49 -4.44 -10.35 -0.80
C ILE A 49 -3.60 -10.80 -1.99
N HIS A 50 -4.23 -11.40 -2.99
CA HIS A 50 -3.47 -12.00 -4.08
C HIS A 50 -4.17 -11.93 -5.44
N ASP A 51 -3.38 -11.93 -6.51
CA ASP A 51 -3.86 -11.90 -7.89
C ASP A 51 -4.83 -10.75 -8.19
N ASN A 52 -4.63 -9.59 -7.54
CA ASN A 52 -5.42 -8.39 -7.82
C ASN A 52 -4.62 -7.39 -8.68
N GLN A 53 -5.35 -6.52 -9.35
CA GLN A 53 -4.80 -5.33 -10.01
C GLN A 53 -5.19 -4.08 -9.22
N PHE A 54 -4.21 -3.24 -8.92
CA PHE A 54 -4.38 -2.00 -8.20
C PHE A 54 -3.88 -0.84 -9.04
N PHE A 55 -4.69 0.20 -9.13
CA PHE A 55 -4.34 1.46 -9.78
C PHE A 55 -4.50 2.60 -8.78
N SER A 56 -3.43 3.38 -8.60
CA SER A 56 -3.41 4.57 -7.75
C SER A 56 -2.54 5.65 -8.38
N ASN A 57 -2.67 6.90 -7.91
CA ASN A 57 -1.88 8.01 -8.43
C ASN A 57 -0.74 8.48 -7.51
N ASP A 58 -0.68 8.10 -6.22
CA ASP A 58 0.43 8.52 -5.35
C ASP A 58 1.20 7.38 -4.67
N LEU A 59 0.51 6.43 -4.02
CA LEU A 59 1.11 5.32 -3.25
C LEU A 59 0.54 3.95 -3.62
N PHE A 60 1.34 2.90 -3.49
CA PHE A 60 0.87 1.51 -3.55
C PHE A 60 0.36 1.03 -2.19
N PHE A 61 1.15 1.27 -1.14
CA PHE A 61 0.76 0.96 0.23
C PHE A 61 1.04 2.13 1.14
N ASN A 62 0.19 2.26 2.15
CA ASN A 62 0.47 3.10 3.27
C ASN A 62 -0.04 2.46 4.57
N SER A 63 0.58 2.81 5.68
CA SER A 63 0.03 2.61 7.01
C SER A 63 0.15 3.91 7.81
N GLY A 64 -0.62 4.04 8.88
CA GLY A 64 -0.41 5.13 9.83
C GLY A 64 0.67 4.82 10.87
N TRP A 65 1.05 3.54 11.01
CA TRP A 65 1.94 2.95 12.01
C TRP A 65 2.58 1.66 11.47
N GLU A 66 3.64 1.16 12.10
CA GLU A 66 4.25 -0.13 11.75
C GLU A 66 3.24 -1.30 11.69
N VAL A 67 3.33 -2.11 10.64
CA VAL A 67 2.49 -3.30 10.43
C VAL A 67 3.13 -4.49 11.13
N ASN A 68 2.46 -4.99 12.17
CA ASN A 68 2.92 -6.13 12.99
C ASN A 68 1.95 -7.34 12.92
N MET A 69 0.91 -7.25 12.11
CA MET A 69 -0.02 -8.35 11.88
C MET A 69 0.42 -9.19 10.68
N THR A 70 0.26 -10.51 10.73
CA THR A 70 0.59 -11.36 9.57
C THR A 70 -0.43 -11.17 8.45
N ILE A 71 -0.08 -10.34 7.48
CA ILE A 71 -0.83 -10.07 6.25
C ILE A 71 0.04 -10.49 5.09
N LYS A 72 -0.52 -11.23 4.13
CA LYS A 72 0.22 -11.68 2.96
C LYS A 72 -0.27 -10.96 1.70
N LEU A 73 0.64 -10.35 0.96
CA LEU A 73 0.39 -9.77 -0.36
C LEU A 73 1.22 -10.51 -1.38
N GLU A 74 0.60 -11.20 -2.32
CA GLU A 74 1.34 -12.03 -3.29
C GLU A 74 0.69 -11.98 -4.68
N ASN A 75 1.49 -11.95 -5.74
CA ASN A 75 1.00 -11.99 -7.12
C ASN A 75 0.02 -10.87 -7.51
N ASN A 76 0.06 -9.73 -6.82
CA ASN A 76 -0.71 -8.56 -7.22
C ASN A 76 0.10 -7.70 -8.20
N THR A 77 -0.59 -6.92 -9.02
CA THR A 77 0.02 -5.88 -9.85
C THR A 77 -0.43 -4.51 -9.35
N PHE A 78 0.53 -3.65 -9.00
CA PHE A 78 0.31 -2.27 -8.61
C PHE A 78 0.81 -1.36 -9.72
N THR A 79 -0.03 -0.45 -10.18
CA THR A 79 0.28 0.48 -11.27
C THR A 79 0.05 1.91 -10.82
N LEU A 80 1.10 2.72 -10.92
CA LEU A 80 1.03 4.16 -10.72
C LEU A 80 0.48 4.79 -11.99
N LEU A 81 -0.59 5.57 -11.84
CA LEU A 81 -1.16 6.33 -12.94
C LEU A 81 -0.35 7.63 -13.10
N LYS A 82 0.01 7.96 -14.35
CA LYS A 82 0.97 9.02 -14.75
C LYS A 82 0.61 10.47 -14.39
N GLU A 83 -0.32 10.67 -13.47
CA GLU A 83 -0.66 11.98 -12.92
C GLU A 83 -0.66 11.96 -11.37
N PRO A 84 0.49 11.66 -10.71
CA PRO A 84 0.63 11.98 -9.29
C PRO A 84 0.54 13.49 -9.12
N PHE A 85 -0.30 13.97 -8.19
CA PHE A 85 -0.18 15.35 -7.71
C PHE A 85 1.00 15.48 -6.75
N ALA A 86 1.42 14.37 -6.11
CA ALA A 86 2.59 14.32 -5.25
C ALA A 86 3.89 14.12 -6.07
N ILE A 87 4.61 15.23 -6.19
CA ILE A 87 6.07 15.41 -6.37
C ILE A 87 6.95 14.26 -5.86
N GLU A 88 8.15 14.17 -6.48
CA GLU A 88 9.23 13.20 -6.26
C GLU A 88 9.23 12.54 -4.87
N ARG A 89 9.01 11.22 -4.84
CA ARG A 89 9.14 10.36 -3.66
C ARG A 89 10.08 9.22 -3.98
N GLU A 90 10.91 8.85 -3.01
CA GLU A 90 11.86 7.74 -3.12
C GLU A 90 11.15 6.37 -3.11
N SER A 91 10.04 6.25 -2.38
CA SER A 91 9.24 5.03 -2.29
C SER A 91 7.74 5.30 -2.46
N ARG A 92 7.06 4.34 -3.11
CA ARG A 92 5.60 4.24 -3.22
C ARG A 92 4.98 3.38 -2.12
N ILE A 93 5.79 2.93 -1.18
CA ILE A 93 5.42 2.20 0.04
C ILE A 93 5.79 3.11 1.21
N PHE A 94 4.83 3.46 2.06
CA PHE A 94 5.04 4.42 3.13
C PHE A 94 4.60 3.87 4.49
N ASP A 95 5.43 4.11 5.51
CA ASP A 95 5.15 3.91 6.94
C ASP A 95 4.63 2.51 7.35
N VAL A 96 4.91 1.48 6.55
CA VAL A 96 4.48 0.09 6.84
C VAL A 96 5.44 -0.68 7.76
N GLY A 97 6.66 -0.17 7.95
CA GLY A 97 7.75 -0.87 8.65
C GLY A 97 8.65 -1.70 7.72
N GLU A 98 9.95 -1.73 8.02
CA GLU A 98 11.00 -2.34 7.19
C GLU A 98 10.73 -3.82 6.89
N ALA A 99 10.41 -4.62 7.93
CA ALA A 99 10.19 -6.05 7.78
C ALA A 99 9.00 -6.39 6.86
N PHE A 100 7.91 -5.64 6.96
CA PHE A 100 6.74 -5.84 6.09
C PHE A 100 7.01 -5.36 4.66
N GLU A 101 7.72 -4.24 4.51
CA GLU A 101 8.12 -3.75 3.19
C GLU A 101 9.03 -4.76 2.47
N GLU A 102 10.01 -5.34 3.16
CA GLU A 102 10.86 -6.41 2.64
C GLU A 102 10.03 -7.63 2.20
N GLU A 103 9.13 -8.12 3.05
CA GLU A 103 8.25 -9.26 2.71
C GLU A 103 7.44 -8.99 1.42
N VAL A 104 6.87 -7.80 1.32
CA VAL A 104 6.05 -7.42 0.15
C VAL A 104 6.90 -7.28 -1.11
N ARG A 105 8.13 -6.78 -1.01
CA ARG A 105 9.07 -6.65 -2.13
C ARG A 105 9.65 -8.00 -2.57
N ASP A 106 9.88 -8.92 -1.64
CA ASP A 106 10.39 -10.27 -1.90
C ASP A 106 9.29 -11.23 -2.41
N SER A 107 8.03 -10.86 -2.21
CA SER A 107 6.90 -11.61 -2.75
C SER A 107 6.75 -11.45 -4.28
N ARG A 108 5.85 -12.23 -4.88
CA ARG A 108 5.60 -12.19 -6.34
C ARG A 108 4.76 -10.98 -6.80
N ASN A 109 4.77 -9.86 -6.10
CA ASN A 109 4.06 -8.66 -6.54
C ASN A 109 4.83 -7.96 -7.67
N THR A 110 4.10 -7.26 -8.55
CA THR A 110 4.67 -6.43 -9.62
C THR A 110 4.34 -4.97 -9.36
N PHE A 111 5.33 -4.09 -9.42
CA PHE A 111 5.20 -2.65 -9.24
C PHE A 111 5.55 -1.92 -10.53
N ILE A 112 4.60 -1.17 -11.08
CA ILE A 112 4.72 -0.41 -12.32
C ILE A 112 4.60 1.06 -11.95
N GLU A 113 5.69 1.82 -12.06
CA GLU A 113 5.75 3.27 -11.78
C GLU A 113 5.69 4.12 -13.05
#